data_AF-A0A2U2NAJ7-F1
#
_entry.id   AF-A0A2U2NAJ7-F1
#
_cell.length_a   1.000
_cell.length_b   1.000
_cell.length_c   1.000
_cell.angle_alpha   90.00
_cell.angle_beta   90.00
_cell.angle_gamma   90.00
#
_symmetry.space_group_name_H-M   'P 1'
#
loop_
_entity.id
_entity.type
_entity.pdbx_description
1 polymer ?
#
loop_
_entity_poly.entity_id
_entity_poly.type
_entity_poly.pdbx_seq_one_letter_code
_entity_poly.pdbx_strand_id
1 'polypeptide(L)'
;MGGKHILRAASGVIAATAMMFVGVPASYAADGNDSIHSIETATSVKPNTTVSGKSGLTPQYYKVTLPGAGYVQLKMTNDQGVELSKWNVQIQDSTAKTIAAELWDAKVLSHEGSLLGLAAGDYYISIDPTLASGLKYSLSINYTLSDAWESEPNNGLASADDITVGKAVNGTFTRTLLSNEDPNFVDDDWYKLTLPADGRVAISMTNDQRDLALLNVALLNNKGEQIMLYPWNASTTQHEADSVGLAKDTYYIKVSGAAEGLKYSLAVDNASVSTATVTFDTQGGNKVDAQTVVKGSTVSRPNNPTREGYEFTGWYTEATGGEPFNFDSPVKRDITVYAHWNKTKTTYTFIDVNDLTPHHEDIQWLADTGISTGWDTDKGKEFRGMSPVVRQDMAAFLYRLAGSPDFDAAKAKNPFADVTEKTDHYKEILWLASTGIAKGYTAQDGTVTFGGMSPVARQDMAAFLHRLADYQQANPKLGESVSFVDVNDETPHHEDIDWLARTGVTTGWNDDDGAKFHGNWTVVRQDMAAFLHRMYVNVLN
;
A
#
# COMPACT_ATOMS: atom_id res chain seq x y z
N MET A 1 24.55 3.60 30.29
CA MET A 1 25.50 3.11 29.25
C MET A 1 24.98 3.60 27.92
N GLY A 2 25.87 4.18 27.11
CA GLY A 2 25.54 5.18 26.09
C GLY A 2 24.89 4.67 24.80
N GLY A 3 24.13 5.56 24.18
CA GLY A 3 23.70 5.49 22.79
C GLY A 3 23.72 6.90 22.21
N LYS A 4 24.72 7.17 21.36
CA LYS A 4 24.96 8.44 20.68
C LYS A 4 23.81 8.75 19.71
N HIS A 5 23.12 9.87 19.90
CA HIS A 5 22.36 10.51 18.81
C HIS A 5 23.24 11.62 18.22
N ILE A 6 23.48 11.48 16.92
CA ILE A 6 24.34 12.34 16.10
C ILE A 6 23.54 13.62 15.82
N LEU A 7 23.80 14.66 16.60
CA LEU A 7 23.49 16.04 16.23
C LEU A 7 24.41 16.44 15.06
N ARG A 8 23.86 16.55 13.85
CA ARG A 8 24.50 17.30 12.77
C ARG A 8 24.17 18.77 12.98
N ALA A 9 25.05 19.45 13.73
CA ALA A 9 25.10 20.90 13.73
C ALA A 9 25.60 21.38 12.35
N ALA A 10 24.73 22.00 11.56
CA ALA A 10 25.15 22.85 10.46
C ALA A 10 25.60 24.19 11.08
N SER A 11 26.87 24.26 11.46
CA SER A 11 27.50 25.52 11.87
C SER A 11 27.75 26.39 10.64
N GLY A 12 26.75 27.17 10.24
CA GLY A 12 26.93 28.34 9.37
C GLY A 12 27.55 29.47 10.20
N VAL A 13 28.86 29.59 10.16
CA VAL A 13 29.59 30.72 10.77
C VAL A 13 29.21 31.99 10.01
N ILE A 14 28.57 32.94 10.70
CA ILE A 14 28.44 34.33 10.23
C ILE A 14 29.85 34.93 10.25
N ALA A 15 30.53 34.88 9.10
CA ALA A 15 31.78 35.58 8.90
C ALA A 15 31.47 37.05 8.60
N ALA A 16 31.60 37.90 9.62
CA ALA A 16 31.70 39.35 9.42
C ALA A 16 32.99 39.65 8.64
N THR A 17 32.89 39.71 7.31
CA THR A 17 33.99 40.19 6.48
C THR A 17 33.95 41.71 6.48
N ALA A 18 34.75 42.32 7.35
CA ALA A 18 35.07 43.74 7.24
C ALA A 18 35.90 43.94 5.95
N MET A 19 35.27 44.45 4.89
CA MET A 19 36.00 45.00 3.75
C MET A 19 36.38 46.45 4.06
N MET A 20 37.64 46.65 4.46
CA MET A 20 38.35 47.89 4.23
C MET A 20 38.46 48.12 2.72
N PHE A 21 37.88 49.19 2.21
CA PHE A 21 38.28 49.76 0.91
C PHE A 21 39.16 50.99 1.16
N VAL A 22 40.44 50.86 0.82
CA VAL A 22 41.35 51.97 0.57
C VAL A 22 41.61 51.97 -0.94
N GLY A 23 41.28 53.06 -1.64
CA GLY A 23 41.96 53.41 -2.89
C GLY A 23 41.15 53.97 -4.06
N VAL A 24 41.25 55.30 -4.19
CA VAL A 24 41.29 56.13 -5.42
C VAL A 24 39.95 56.63 -5.99
N PRO A 25 39.79 57.97 -6.18
CA PRO A 25 38.54 58.58 -6.60
C PRO A 25 38.24 58.25 -8.06
N ALA A 26 37.05 57.69 -8.32
CA ALA A 26 36.48 57.74 -9.65
C ALA A 26 36.21 59.21 -10.01
N SER A 27 36.75 59.61 -11.15
CA SER A 27 36.56 60.90 -11.80
C SER A 27 35.12 61.39 -11.70
N TYR A 28 34.95 62.62 -11.20
CA TYR A 28 33.73 63.39 -11.39
C TYR A 28 33.40 63.45 -12.89
N ALA A 29 32.33 62.77 -13.30
CA ALA A 29 31.78 62.86 -14.64
C ALA A 29 30.38 63.46 -14.57
N ALA A 30 30.30 64.64 -15.18
CA ALA A 30 29.16 65.34 -15.77
C ALA A 30 28.01 65.82 -14.86
N ASP A 31 28.01 67.15 -14.73
CA ASP A 31 26.89 68.06 -14.47
C ASP A 31 25.49 67.51 -14.76
N GLY A 32 24.56 67.88 -13.87
CA GLY A 32 23.16 67.48 -13.88
C GLY A 32 22.52 67.59 -15.26
N ASN A 33 22.23 66.43 -15.83
CA ASN A 33 21.33 66.31 -16.95
C ASN A 33 19.90 66.39 -16.39
N ASP A 34 19.28 67.56 -16.55
CA ASP A 34 17.88 67.90 -16.19
C ASP A 34 16.85 67.11 -17.05
N SER A 35 17.19 65.89 -17.51
CA SER A 35 16.37 65.09 -18.42
C SER A 35 16.25 63.60 -18.07
N ILE A 36 16.76 63.14 -16.92
CA ILE A 36 16.72 61.70 -16.51
C ILE A 36 15.47 61.34 -15.69
N HIS A 37 14.30 61.85 -16.10
CA HIS A 37 13.07 61.86 -15.29
C HIS A 37 12.08 60.71 -15.57
N SER A 38 12.52 59.71 -16.32
CA SER A 38 11.74 58.53 -16.69
C SER A 38 12.65 57.31 -16.91
N ILE A 39 12.07 56.11 -16.95
CA ILE A 39 12.80 54.87 -17.23
C ILE A 39 13.47 54.90 -18.62
N GLU A 40 12.86 55.56 -19.61
CA GLU A 40 13.38 55.70 -20.97
C GLU A 40 14.62 56.58 -21.04
N THR A 41 14.69 57.56 -20.14
CA THR A 41 15.79 58.54 -20.04
C THR A 41 16.82 58.17 -18.97
N ALA A 42 16.66 57.01 -18.32
CA ALA A 42 17.47 56.62 -17.17
C ALA A 42 18.96 56.53 -17.52
N THR A 43 19.81 57.05 -16.63
CA THR A 43 21.27 56.92 -16.80
C THR A 43 21.69 55.49 -16.49
N SER A 44 22.36 54.83 -17.44
CA SER A 44 22.85 53.46 -17.23
C SER A 44 24.06 53.45 -16.29
N VAL A 45 23.98 52.62 -15.25
CA VAL A 45 24.98 52.45 -14.20
C VAL A 45 25.31 50.98 -14.02
N LYS A 46 26.56 50.67 -13.70
CA LYS A 46 26.97 49.28 -13.43
C LYS A 46 26.64 48.92 -11.99
N PRO A 47 26.34 47.65 -11.67
CA PRO A 47 26.29 47.20 -10.29
C PRO A 47 27.61 47.48 -9.56
N ASN A 48 27.54 47.68 -8.24
CA ASN A 48 28.68 48.02 -7.38
C ASN A 48 29.39 49.33 -7.77
N THR A 49 28.63 50.30 -8.28
CA THR A 49 29.11 51.66 -8.53
C THR A 49 28.38 52.68 -7.68
N THR A 50 29.02 53.82 -7.49
CA THR A 50 28.47 54.99 -6.82
C THR A 50 28.28 56.09 -7.84
N VAL A 51 27.08 56.68 -7.86
CA VAL A 51 26.74 57.84 -8.69
C VAL A 51 26.36 59.02 -7.82
N SER A 52 26.67 60.23 -8.26
CA SER A 52 26.26 61.45 -7.59
C SER A 52 25.15 62.14 -8.37
N GLY A 53 24.18 62.70 -7.66
CA GLY A 53 23.06 63.42 -8.24
C GLY A 53 22.67 64.63 -7.40
N LYS A 54 21.70 65.40 -7.90
CA LYS A 54 21.15 66.56 -7.20
C LYS A 54 19.63 66.55 -7.30
N SER A 55 18.92 66.65 -6.19
CA SER A 55 17.46 66.61 -6.14
C SER A 55 16.83 67.74 -6.97
N GLY A 56 15.76 67.42 -7.69
CA GLY A 56 15.02 68.34 -8.55
C GLY A 56 13.53 68.37 -8.19
N LEU A 57 12.71 68.97 -9.06
CA LEU A 57 11.24 68.93 -8.94
C LEU A 57 10.63 67.62 -9.48
N THR A 58 11.46 66.76 -10.05
CA THR A 58 11.12 65.51 -10.70
C THR A 58 12.07 64.40 -10.24
N PRO A 59 11.63 63.12 -10.23
CA PRO A 59 12.50 62.01 -9.87
C PRO A 59 13.71 61.88 -10.80
N GLN A 60 14.79 61.30 -10.30
CA GLN A 60 15.95 60.90 -11.13
C GLN A 60 16.01 59.38 -11.25
N TYR A 61 16.23 58.90 -12.48
CA TYR A 61 16.25 57.47 -12.79
C TYR A 61 17.64 56.97 -13.19
N TYR A 62 18.01 55.84 -12.61
CA TYR A 62 19.24 55.10 -12.94
C TYR A 62 18.88 53.68 -13.36
N LYS A 63 19.41 53.22 -14.50
CA LYS A 63 19.22 51.86 -14.99
C LYS A 63 20.40 50.98 -14.60
N VAL A 64 20.14 49.86 -13.93
CA VAL A 64 21.15 48.85 -13.58
C VAL A 64 20.78 47.50 -14.18
N THR A 65 21.73 46.83 -14.82
CA THR A 65 21.56 45.48 -15.35
C THR A 65 22.29 44.47 -14.46
N LEU A 66 21.54 43.56 -13.84
CA LEU A 66 22.08 42.49 -13.00
C LEU A 66 22.46 41.27 -13.86
N PRO A 67 23.71 40.77 -13.77
CA PRO A 67 24.19 39.66 -14.62
C PRO A 67 23.67 38.27 -14.19
N GLY A 68 23.07 38.16 -13.01
CA GLY A 68 22.59 36.91 -12.40
C GLY A 68 21.66 37.20 -11.23
N ALA A 69 20.99 36.16 -10.71
CA ALA A 69 20.24 36.29 -9.47
C ALA A 69 21.15 36.67 -8.29
N GLY A 70 20.64 37.45 -7.36
CA GLY A 70 21.39 37.90 -6.21
C GLY A 70 20.59 38.87 -5.36
N TYR A 71 21.27 39.66 -4.54
CA TYR A 71 20.61 40.70 -3.75
C TYR A 71 21.25 42.06 -3.97
N VAL A 72 20.43 43.10 -3.90
CA VAL A 72 20.81 44.50 -4.05
C VAL A 72 20.56 45.24 -2.74
N GLN A 73 21.50 46.11 -2.36
CA GLN A 73 21.34 47.03 -1.25
C GLN A 73 21.72 48.44 -1.70
N LEU A 74 20.74 49.34 -1.67
CA LEU A 74 20.96 50.74 -1.96
C LEU A 74 21.56 51.42 -0.72
N LYS A 75 22.60 52.22 -0.91
CA LYS A 75 23.11 53.13 0.12
C LYS A 75 23.16 54.52 -0.44
N MET A 76 22.72 55.51 0.32
CA MET A 76 22.74 56.89 -0.14
C MET A 76 23.24 57.83 0.94
N THR A 77 24.15 58.72 0.58
CA THR A 77 24.53 59.85 1.43
C THR A 77 24.07 61.15 0.80
N ASN A 78 23.83 62.17 1.61
CA ASN A 78 23.49 63.52 1.17
C ASN A 78 24.37 64.57 1.83
N ASP A 79 24.53 65.71 1.17
CA ASP A 79 25.46 66.77 1.61
C ASP A 79 24.92 67.60 2.78
N GLN A 80 23.60 67.69 2.94
CA GLN A 80 22.94 68.44 4.00
C GLN A 80 21.65 67.74 4.44
N GLY A 81 21.41 67.71 5.75
CA GLY A 81 20.17 67.22 6.34
C GLY A 81 19.07 68.26 6.23
N VAL A 82 17.94 67.92 5.59
CA VAL A 82 16.78 68.82 5.47
C VAL A 82 15.61 68.30 6.28
N GLU A 83 15.19 69.09 7.28
CA GLU A 83 14.00 68.82 8.08
C GLU A 83 12.74 68.74 7.19
N LEU A 84 11.80 67.87 7.57
CA LEU A 84 10.49 67.69 6.93
C LEU A 84 10.52 67.18 5.47
N SER A 85 11.68 66.96 4.87
CA SER A 85 11.80 66.34 3.54
C SER A 85 12.16 64.86 3.64
N LYS A 86 11.73 64.07 2.66
CA LYS A 86 12.07 62.65 2.53
C LYS A 86 12.55 62.34 1.12
N TRP A 87 13.24 61.23 0.96
CA TRP A 87 13.56 60.61 -0.32
C TRP A 87 12.67 59.39 -0.50
N ASN A 88 11.86 59.39 -1.55
CA ASN A 88 11.17 58.20 -2.03
C ASN A 88 12.11 57.50 -3.00
N VAL A 89 12.67 56.38 -2.57
CA VAL A 89 13.64 55.59 -3.31
C VAL A 89 12.96 54.30 -3.74
N GLN A 90 12.87 54.06 -5.04
CA GLN A 90 12.20 52.87 -5.57
C GLN A 90 13.14 52.06 -6.44
N ILE A 91 12.93 50.75 -6.43
CA ILE A 91 13.44 49.82 -7.44
C ILE A 91 12.23 49.37 -8.26
N GLN A 92 12.33 49.52 -9.58
CA GLN A 92 11.29 49.21 -10.54
C GLN A 92 11.78 48.23 -11.59
N ASP A 93 10.84 47.46 -12.15
CA ASP A 93 11.11 46.60 -13.30
C ASP A 93 11.16 47.38 -14.63
N SER A 94 11.39 46.67 -15.73
CA SER A 94 11.43 47.24 -17.08
C SER A 94 10.12 47.88 -17.59
N THR A 95 9.02 47.70 -16.86
CA THR A 95 7.69 48.29 -17.15
C THR A 95 7.38 49.49 -16.26
N ALA A 96 8.36 49.96 -15.47
CA ALA A 96 8.21 50.98 -14.42
C ALA A 96 7.34 50.54 -13.23
N LYS A 97 7.02 49.24 -13.11
CA LYS A 97 6.29 48.74 -11.94
C LYS A 97 7.25 48.68 -10.75
N THR A 98 6.85 49.28 -9.63
CA THR A 98 7.60 49.22 -8.37
C THR A 98 7.68 47.79 -7.86
N ILE A 99 8.91 47.34 -7.59
CA ILE A 99 9.23 46.09 -6.91
C ILE A 99 9.40 46.36 -5.41
N ALA A 100 10.17 47.40 -5.07
CA ALA A 100 10.39 47.83 -3.69
C ALA A 100 10.47 49.36 -3.60
N ALA A 101 10.05 49.92 -2.47
CA ALA A 101 10.10 51.36 -2.23
C ALA A 101 10.38 51.70 -0.77
N GLU A 102 11.38 52.55 -0.53
CA GLU A 102 11.75 53.00 0.80
C GLU A 102 11.64 54.53 0.91
N LEU A 103 11.18 54.99 2.07
CA LEU A 103 11.01 56.41 2.36
C LEU A 103 12.04 56.85 3.41
N TRP A 104 13.11 57.47 2.95
CA TRP A 104 14.25 57.85 3.78
C TRP A 104 14.15 59.31 4.24
N ASP A 105 14.34 59.56 5.54
CA ASP A 105 14.33 60.92 6.08
C ASP A 105 15.53 61.73 5.54
N ALA A 106 15.28 62.83 4.82
CA ALA A 106 16.34 63.64 4.24
C ALA A 106 17.20 64.36 5.29
N LYS A 107 16.79 64.39 6.56
CA LYS A 107 17.60 64.85 7.68
C LYS A 107 18.79 63.92 7.99
N VAL A 108 18.64 62.63 7.72
CA VAL A 108 19.68 61.62 7.98
C VAL A 108 20.67 61.62 6.80
N LEU A 109 21.96 61.83 7.09
CA LEU A 109 23.01 62.03 6.08
C LEU A 109 23.48 60.75 5.38
N SER A 110 23.12 59.59 5.91
CA SER A 110 23.53 58.29 5.39
C SER A 110 22.42 57.29 5.62
N HIS A 111 21.87 56.77 4.53
CA HIS A 111 20.87 55.73 4.50
C HIS A 111 21.46 54.44 3.95
N GLU A 112 20.96 53.35 4.49
CA GLU A 112 21.26 51.99 4.06
C GLU A 112 19.93 51.26 3.99
N GLY A 113 19.53 50.89 2.78
CA GLY A 113 18.27 50.20 2.53
C GLY A 113 18.31 48.72 2.85
N SER A 114 17.16 48.09 2.66
CA SER A 114 16.94 46.66 2.79
C SER A 114 17.72 45.88 1.74
N LEU A 115 17.98 44.61 2.03
CA LEU A 115 18.58 43.67 1.09
C LEU A 115 17.46 43.09 0.22
N LEU A 116 17.37 43.55 -1.02
CA LEU A 116 16.33 43.13 -1.95
C LEU A 116 16.85 42.02 -2.86
N GLY A 117 16.23 40.84 -2.79
CA GLY A 117 16.47 39.75 -3.72
C GLY A 117 15.97 40.07 -5.12
N LEU A 118 16.78 39.89 -6.15
CA LEU A 118 16.41 40.15 -7.54
C LEU A 118 16.99 39.10 -8.48
N ALA A 119 16.21 38.72 -9.49
CA ALA A 119 16.67 37.90 -10.59
C ALA A 119 17.64 38.65 -11.52
N ALA A 120 18.20 37.95 -12.50
CA ALA A 120 18.96 38.59 -13.57
C ALA A 120 18.02 39.46 -14.42
N GLY A 121 18.41 40.70 -14.73
CA GLY A 121 17.54 41.59 -15.50
C GLY A 121 17.92 43.06 -15.43
N ASP A 122 17.10 43.86 -16.11
CA ASP A 122 17.19 45.32 -16.09
C ASP A 122 16.25 45.89 -15.02
N TYR A 123 16.80 46.70 -14.13
CA TYR A 123 16.08 47.38 -13.06
C TYR A 123 16.34 48.88 -13.09
N TYR A 124 15.37 49.64 -12.59
CA TYR A 124 15.39 51.09 -12.60
C TYR A 124 15.25 51.60 -11.18
N ILE A 125 16.20 52.44 -10.75
CA ILE A 125 16.19 53.06 -9.43
C ILE A 125 15.74 54.50 -9.58
N SER A 126 14.64 54.86 -8.94
CA SER A 126 14.14 56.24 -8.92
C SER A 126 14.44 56.90 -7.58
N ILE A 127 15.00 58.11 -7.60
CA ILE A 127 15.21 58.96 -6.41
C ILE A 127 14.32 60.19 -6.53
N ASP A 128 13.28 60.28 -5.70
CA ASP A 128 12.30 61.37 -5.70
C ASP A 128 12.28 62.12 -4.35
N PRO A 129 12.69 63.40 -4.29
CA PRO A 129 12.58 64.20 -3.07
C PRO A 129 11.12 64.65 -2.86
N THR A 130 10.53 64.35 -1.70
CA THR A 130 9.13 64.74 -1.45
C THR A 130 8.92 66.24 -1.33
N LEU A 131 9.92 67.02 -0.87
CA LEU A 131 9.80 68.48 -0.65
C LEU A 131 11.09 69.32 -0.82
N ALA A 132 12.27 68.72 -1.04
CA ALA A 132 13.55 69.46 -1.09
C ALA A 132 14.17 69.52 -2.49
N SER A 133 14.24 70.72 -3.08
CA SER A 133 14.96 70.97 -4.33
C SER A 133 16.43 71.32 -4.07
N GLY A 134 17.35 70.70 -4.80
CA GLY A 134 18.75 71.08 -4.88
C GLY A 134 19.73 70.40 -3.91
N LEU A 135 19.30 69.36 -3.19
CA LEU A 135 20.15 68.55 -2.31
C LEU A 135 21.03 67.61 -3.11
N LYS A 136 22.34 67.58 -2.82
CA LYS A 136 23.23 66.64 -3.50
C LYS A 136 23.22 65.31 -2.76
N TYR A 137 23.27 64.22 -3.51
CA TYR A 137 23.36 62.89 -2.96
C TYR A 137 24.39 62.05 -3.70
N SER A 138 24.82 60.98 -3.06
CA SER A 138 25.67 59.93 -3.61
C SER A 138 24.98 58.59 -3.38
N LEU A 139 24.54 57.93 -4.44
CA LEU A 139 23.85 56.64 -4.44
C LEU A 139 24.82 55.52 -4.82
N SER A 140 24.96 54.52 -3.96
CA SER A 140 25.67 53.27 -4.22
C SER A 140 24.67 52.14 -4.42
N ILE A 141 24.84 51.39 -5.51
CA ILE A 141 24.01 50.24 -5.85
C ILE A 141 24.84 48.99 -5.59
N ASN A 142 24.80 48.48 -4.36
CA ASN A 142 25.62 47.33 -3.97
C ASN A 142 24.88 46.06 -4.39
N TYR A 143 25.52 45.20 -5.18
CA TYR A 143 24.96 43.97 -5.69
C TYR A 143 25.89 42.80 -5.39
N THR A 144 25.30 41.73 -4.86
CA THR A 144 25.99 40.46 -4.62
C THR A 144 25.30 39.35 -5.40
N LEU A 145 26.03 38.68 -6.29
CA LEU A 145 25.59 37.48 -7.00
C LEU A 145 25.35 36.34 -6.00
N SER A 146 24.16 35.77 -5.99
CA SER A 146 23.77 34.68 -5.09
C SER A 146 22.56 33.92 -5.64
N ASP A 147 22.60 32.60 -5.59
CA ASP A 147 21.48 31.72 -5.89
C ASP A 147 20.81 31.17 -4.61
N ALA A 148 21.17 31.75 -3.46
CA ALA A 148 20.66 31.42 -2.13
C ALA A 148 19.89 32.60 -1.51
N TRP A 149 19.40 33.50 -2.34
CA TRP A 149 18.54 34.61 -1.95
C TRP A 149 17.24 34.52 -2.75
N GLU A 150 16.13 34.94 -2.16
CA GLU A 150 14.85 35.08 -2.84
C GLU A 150 14.92 36.09 -3.99
N SER A 151 13.88 36.17 -4.83
CA SER A 151 13.78 37.10 -5.95
C SER A 151 12.41 37.77 -6.00
N GLU A 152 12.40 39.09 -5.82
CA GLU A 152 11.16 39.86 -5.86
C GLU A 152 10.70 40.20 -7.29
N PRO A 153 9.37 40.26 -7.54
CA PRO A 153 8.29 39.98 -6.59
C PRO A 153 8.00 38.47 -6.45
N ASN A 154 8.04 37.90 -5.25
CA ASN A 154 7.61 36.51 -4.98
C ASN A 154 6.31 36.43 -4.14
N ASN A 155 5.52 37.50 -4.21
CA ASN A 155 4.37 37.80 -3.36
C ASN A 155 3.10 36.95 -3.53
N GLY A 156 3.18 35.83 -4.26
CA GLY A 156 2.01 35.01 -4.56
C GLY A 156 2.34 33.67 -5.23
N LEU A 157 1.33 32.78 -5.27
CA LEU A 157 1.45 31.42 -5.80
C LEU A 157 2.07 31.33 -7.21
N ALA A 158 1.74 32.28 -8.09
CA ALA A 158 2.21 32.31 -9.48
C ALA A 158 3.65 32.85 -9.63
N SER A 159 4.13 33.59 -8.65
CA SER A 159 5.45 34.23 -8.64
C SER A 159 6.40 33.59 -7.62
N ALA A 160 6.01 32.48 -7.01
CA ALA A 160 6.78 31.80 -5.98
C ALA A 160 8.16 31.35 -6.48
N ASP A 161 9.19 31.56 -5.65
CA ASP A 161 10.56 31.13 -5.92
C ASP A 161 10.72 29.62 -5.71
N ASP A 162 11.52 28.94 -6.53
CA ASP A 162 11.79 27.52 -6.31
C ASP A 162 12.66 27.32 -5.06
N ILE A 163 12.22 26.46 -4.12
CA ILE A 163 13.01 25.99 -2.99
C ILE A 163 13.37 24.52 -3.16
N THR A 164 14.65 24.19 -2.95
CA THR A 164 15.18 22.84 -3.12
C THR A 164 15.47 22.22 -1.76
N VAL A 165 15.08 20.95 -1.60
CA VAL A 165 15.40 20.17 -0.40
C VAL A 165 16.89 20.21 -0.08
N GLY A 166 17.24 20.51 1.16
CA GLY A 166 18.61 20.58 1.66
C GLY A 166 19.38 21.83 1.25
N LYS A 167 18.74 22.79 0.55
CA LYS A 167 19.32 24.09 0.22
C LYS A 167 18.47 25.19 0.87
N ALA A 168 19.09 25.95 1.77
CA ALA A 168 18.45 27.11 2.38
C ALA A 168 18.37 28.28 1.39
N VAL A 169 17.31 29.08 1.52
CA VAL A 169 17.11 30.34 0.82
C VAL A 169 16.99 31.47 1.84
N ASN A 170 17.68 32.58 1.61
CA ASN A 170 17.61 33.75 2.47
C ASN A 170 16.60 34.75 1.90
N GLY A 171 15.89 35.42 2.81
CA GLY A 171 14.94 36.46 2.44
C GLY A 171 14.96 37.64 3.40
N THR A 172 14.28 38.72 3.03
CA THR A 172 14.10 39.93 3.83
C THR A 172 12.75 40.55 3.54
N PHE A 173 11.91 40.66 4.57
CA PHE A 173 10.68 41.43 4.49
C PHE A 173 10.99 42.90 4.22
N THR A 174 10.66 43.39 3.04
CA THR A 174 10.83 44.75 2.59
C THR A 174 9.63 45.63 2.96
N ARG A 175 9.89 46.92 3.19
CA ARG A 175 8.83 47.89 3.42
C ARG A 175 8.19 48.24 2.08
N THR A 176 6.86 48.30 2.07
CA THR A 176 6.11 49.08 1.09
C THR A 176 5.31 50.12 1.84
N LEU A 177 5.58 51.41 1.62
CA LEU A 177 4.54 52.43 1.74
C LEU A 177 4.74 53.57 0.73
N LEU A 178 3.68 53.75 -0.05
CA LEU A 178 3.32 54.85 -0.96
C LEU A 178 3.90 54.78 -2.37
N SER A 179 3.59 53.70 -3.11
CA SER A 179 2.94 53.99 -4.39
C SER A 179 1.48 54.31 -4.08
N ASN A 180 0.89 55.25 -4.79
CA ASN A 180 -0.54 55.54 -4.67
C ASN A 180 -1.41 54.41 -5.24
N GLU A 181 -0.81 53.25 -5.54
CA GLU A 181 -1.41 52.15 -6.32
C GLU A 181 -1.89 50.98 -5.46
N ASP A 182 -1.26 50.69 -4.31
CA ASP A 182 -1.76 49.65 -3.39
C ASP A 182 -1.47 49.95 -1.89
N PRO A 183 -2.46 50.44 -1.12
CA PRO A 183 -2.33 50.67 0.32
C PRO A 183 -2.34 49.38 1.15
N ASN A 184 -2.56 48.21 0.55
CA ASN A 184 -2.61 46.91 1.21
C ASN A 184 -1.47 45.97 0.79
N PHE A 185 -0.38 46.49 0.20
CA PHE A 185 0.77 45.67 -0.14
C PHE A 185 1.25 44.88 1.07
N VAL A 186 1.36 43.57 0.91
CA VAL A 186 1.93 42.65 1.90
C VAL A 186 3.13 41.99 1.24
N ASP A 187 4.26 42.01 1.92
CA ASP A 187 5.45 41.26 1.52
C ASP A 187 5.32 39.83 2.06
N ASP A 188 4.56 39.00 1.36
CA ASP A 188 4.37 37.58 1.67
C ASP A 188 5.33 36.79 0.78
N ASP A 189 6.34 36.13 1.33
CA ASP A 189 7.33 35.45 0.51
C ASP A 189 6.85 34.02 0.19
N TRP A 190 6.60 33.72 -1.09
CA TRP A 190 6.16 32.40 -1.53
C TRP A 190 7.30 31.60 -2.15
N TYR A 191 7.39 30.35 -1.71
CA TYR A 191 8.34 29.36 -2.20
C TYR A 191 7.62 28.12 -2.72
N LYS A 192 8.11 27.56 -3.82
CA LYS A 192 7.59 26.36 -4.48
C LYS A 192 8.53 25.18 -4.23
N LEU A 193 8.00 24.15 -3.60
CA LEU A 193 8.69 22.90 -3.31
C LEU A 193 8.18 21.80 -4.23
N THR A 194 9.07 21.12 -4.96
CA THR A 194 8.71 19.93 -5.75
C THR A 194 9.28 18.67 -5.12
N LEU A 195 8.41 17.76 -4.67
CA LEU A 195 8.83 16.48 -4.11
C LEU A 195 8.91 15.41 -5.22
N PRO A 196 10.08 14.77 -5.42
CA PRO A 196 10.25 13.76 -6.48
C PRO A 196 9.64 12.39 -6.12
N ALA A 197 9.42 12.13 -4.83
CA ALA A 197 8.87 10.91 -4.26
C ALA A 197 8.20 11.22 -2.92
N ASP A 198 7.41 10.28 -2.41
CA ASP A 198 6.81 10.37 -1.08
C ASP A 198 7.89 10.55 0.00
N GLY A 199 7.65 11.50 0.91
CA GLY A 199 8.68 12.09 1.77
C GLY A 199 8.15 12.51 3.13
N ARG A 200 9.03 12.63 4.14
CA ARG A 200 8.74 13.43 5.33
C ARG A 200 9.45 14.76 5.18
N VAL A 201 8.67 15.82 5.09
CA VAL A 201 9.17 17.19 4.93
C VAL A 201 9.19 17.89 6.27
N ALA A 202 10.33 18.44 6.64
CA ALA A 202 10.48 19.35 7.79
C ALA A 202 10.87 20.73 7.26
N ILE A 203 10.18 21.77 7.75
CA ILE A 203 10.50 23.16 7.47
C ILE A 203 11.26 23.70 8.67
N SER A 204 12.40 24.32 8.43
CA SER A 204 13.14 25.04 9.46
C SER A 204 13.46 26.43 8.97
N MET A 205 13.61 27.36 9.91
CA MET A 205 13.96 28.72 9.58
C MET A 205 14.81 29.34 10.67
N THR A 206 15.77 30.17 10.28
CA THR A 206 16.43 31.10 11.18
C THR A 206 16.08 32.53 10.82
N ASN A 207 16.13 33.44 11.79
CA ASN A 207 15.96 34.86 11.54
C ASN A 207 16.89 35.69 12.41
N ASP A 208 17.19 36.90 11.96
CA ASP A 208 17.85 37.89 12.80
C ASP A 208 16.89 38.31 13.92
N GLN A 209 17.37 38.44 15.16
CA GLN A 209 16.50 38.79 16.29
C GLN A 209 15.91 40.20 16.11
N ARG A 210 14.58 40.29 16.02
CA ARG A 210 13.82 41.56 16.02
C ARG A 210 12.62 41.43 16.97
N ASP A 211 12.13 42.57 17.44
CA ASP A 211 11.10 42.69 18.49
C ASP A 211 9.78 41.92 18.16
N LEU A 212 8.94 41.69 19.18
CA LEU A 212 7.69 40.89 19.36
C LEU A 212 6.76 40.49 18.16
N ALA A 213 7.22 40.42 16.91
CA ALA A 213 6.42 40.08 15.74
C ALA A 213 6.15 38.58 15.62
N LEU A 214 5.01 38.24 15.03
CA LEU A 214 4.70 36.87 14.62
C LEU A 214 5.30 36.59 13.25
N LEU A 215 5.75 35.37 13.06
CA LEU A 215 6.35 34.88 11.83
C LEU A 215 5.55 33.65 11.41
N ASN A 216 4.63 33.84 10.48
CA ASN A 216 3.70 32.80 10.05
C ASN A 216 4.30 32.05 8.87
N VAL A 217 4.61 30.77 9.06
CA VAL A 217 5.05 29.88 7.98
C VAL A 217 3.95 28.89 7.67
N ALA A 218 3.37 28.97 6.48
CA ALA A 218 2.32 28.06 6.04
C ALA A 218 2.86 27.08 5.00
N LEU A 219 2.49 25.81 5.13
CA LEU A 219 2.70 24.78 4.11
C LEU A 219 1.37 24.55 3.39
N LEU A 220 1.36 24.64 2.07
CA LEU A 220 0.18 24.57 1.23
C LEU A 220 0.33 23.51 0.12
N ASN A 221 -0.79 22.96 -0.34
CA ASN A 221 -0.81 22.02 -1.47
C ASN A 221 -0.68 22.72 -2.83
N ASN A 222 -0.68 21.95 -3.92
CA ASN A 222 -0.58 22.46 -5.29
C ASN A 222 -1.71 23.41 -5.74
N LYS A 223 -2.80 23.54 -4.96
CA LYS A 223 -3.90 24.50 -5.21
C LYS A 223 -3.79 25.75 -4.34
N GLY A 224 -2.77 25.86 -3.49
CA GLY A 224 -2.64 26.93 -2.51
C GLY A 224 -3.56 26.75 -1.30
N GLU A 225 -4.06 25.55 -1.02
CA GLU A 225 -4.83 25.26 0.19
C GLU A 225 -3.89 24.92 1.34
N GLN A 226 -4.08 25.54 2.50
CA GLN A 226 -3.23 25.35 3.68
C GLN A 226 -3.34 23.92 4.22
N ILE A 227 -2.19 23.24 4.34
CA ILE A 227 -2.03 21.94 5.00
C ILE A 227 -1.66 22.15 6.47
N MET A 228 -0.68 23.01 6.75
CA MET A 228 -0.19 23.34 8.09
C MET A 228 0.12 24.84 8.19
N LEU A 229 0.04 25.38 9.41
CA LEU A 229 0.44 26.74 9.76
C LEU A 229 1.29 26.71 11.03
N TYR A 230 2.44 27.36 10.97
CA TYR A 230 3.40 27.48 12.05
C TYR A 230 3.52 28.96 12.46
N PRO A 231 2.78 29.41 13.49
CA PRO A 231 2.90 30.78 13.99
C PRO A 231 4.08 30.87 14.96
N TRP A 232 5.24 31.25 14.44
CA TRP A 232 6.46 31.42 15.22
C TRP A 232 6.60 32.84 15.76
N ASN A 233 7.48 33.03 16.73
CA ASN A 233 7.75 34.35 17.32
C ASN A 233 9.16 34.81 16.90
N ALA A 234 9.26 35.91 16.15
CA ALA A 234 10.52 36.41 15.61
C ALA A 234 11.55 36.87 16.67
N SER A 235 11.15 36.93 17.95
CA SER A 235 12.08 37.18 19.07
C SER A 235 13.06 36.03 19.34
N THR A 236 12.76 34.82 18.86
CA THR A 236 13.71 33.70 18.80
C THR A 236 14.30 33.59 17.40
N THR A 237 15.52 33.08 17.29
CA THR A 237 16.31 33.09 16.04
C THR A 237 16.32 31.75 15.29
N GLN A 238 15.74 30.70 15.88
CA GLN A 238 15.70 29.35 15.32
C GLN A 238 14.30 28.78 15.50
N HIS A 239 13.78 28.20 14.42
CA HIS A 239 12.45 27.64 14.36
C HIS A 239 12.48 26.33 13.56
N GLU A 240 11.78 25.33 14.07
CA GLU A 240 11.63 24.04 13.42
C GLU A 240 10.18 23.61 13.50
N ALA A 241 9.64 23.15 12.38
CA ALA A 241 8.34 22.52 12.29
C ALA A 241 8.46 21.00 12.51
N ASP A 242 7.38 20.39 13.00
CA ASP A 242 7.24 18.94 12.95
C ASP A 242 7.27 18.43 11.51
N SER A 243 7.90 17.27 11.30
CA SER A 243 7.93 16.65 9.96
C SER A 243 6.54 16.17 9.51
N VAL A 244 6.14 16.53 8.30
CA VAL A 244 4.86 16.17 7.67
C VAL A 244 5.09 15.12 6.60
N GLY A 245 4.29 14.04 6.60
CA GLY A 245 4.31 13.05 5.53
C GLY A 245 3.56 13.57 4.30
N LEU A 246 4.26 13.73 3.18
CA LEU A 246 3.72 14.24 1.92
C LEU A 246 3.96 13.25 0.79
N ALA A 247 3.00 13.17 -0.14
CA ALA A 247 3.16 12.38 -1.35
C ALA A 247 4.02 13.13 -2.37
N LYS A 248 4.44 12.42 -3.42
CA LYS A 248 5.04 13.05 -4.61
C LYS A 248 4.07 14.05 -5.25
N ASP A 249 4.32 15.34 -5.06
CA ASP A 249 3.57 16.44 -5.67
C ASP A 249 4.37 17.76 -5.57
N THR A 250 3.79 18.85 -6.07
CA THR A 250 4.22 20.23 -5.80
C THR A 250 3.49 20.78 -4.58
N TYR A 251 4.23 21.49 -3.74
CA TYR A 251 3.76 22.17 -2.55
C TYR A 251 4.28 23.61 -2.54
N TYR A 252 3.68 24.43 -1.70
CA TYR A 252 4.09 25.82 -1.52
C TYR A 252 4.35 26.11 -0.05
N ILE A 253 5.31 26.98 0.23
CA ILE A 253 5.59 27.51 1.55
C ILE A 253 5.39 29.02 1.46
N LYS A 254 4.61 29.57 2.38
CA LYS A 254 4.39 31.01 2.49
C LYS A 254 4.93 31.50 3.81
N VAL A 255 5.81 32.50 3.77
CA VAL A 255 6.36 33.15 4.96
C VAL A 255 5.73 34.55 5.07
N SER A 256 5.13 34.89 6.22
CA SER A 256 4.43 36.17 6.38
C SER A 256 4.42 36.74 7.79
N GLY A 257 3.99 38.00 7.91
CA GLY A 257 3.61 38.63 9.17
C GLY A 257 4.74 39.26 9.97
N ALA A 258 5.97 39.25 9.44
CA ALA A 258 7.12 39.75 10.17
C ALA A 258 7.28 41.28 10.11
N ALA A 259 8.16 41.81 10.96
CA ALA A 259 8.53 43.21 10.96
C ALA A 259 9.43 43.55 9.76
N GLU A 260 9.30 44.78 9.28
CA GLU A 260 10.15 45.38 8.23
C GLU A 260 11.65 45.14 8.48
N GLY A 261 12.36 44.75 7.42
CA GLY A 261 13.80 44.51 7.40
C GLY A 261 14.22 43.25 8.16
N LEU A 262 13.28 42.39 8.57
CA LEU A 262 13.62 41.10 9.16
C LEU A 262 14.22 40.19 8.09
N LYS A 263 15.49 39.84 8.28
CA LYS A 263 16.18 38.81 7.52
C LYS A 263 15.89 37.42 8.08
N TYR A 264 15.73 36.46 7.19
CA TYR A 264 15.58 35.05 7.54
C TYR A 264 16.32 34.12 6.58
N SER A 265 16.47 32.87 6.97
CA SER A 265 16.98 31.77 6.17
C SER A 265 16.02 30.58 6.30
N LEU A 266 15.26 30.29 5.24
CA LEU A 266 14.29 29.21 5.17
C LEU A 266 14.96 27.96 4.59
N ALA A 267 14.74 26.81 5.22
CA ALA A 267 15.22 25.52 4.74
C ALA A 267 14.12 24.47 4.78
N VAL A 268 14.23 23.53 3.85
CA VAL A 268 13.34 22.37 3.77
C VAL A 268 14.21 21.12 3.75
N ASP A 269 14.00 20.24 4.73
CA ASP A 269 14.62 18.93 4.77
C ASP A 269 13.62 17.85 4.37
N ASN A 270 14.07 16.84 3.64
CA ASN A 270 13.28 15.66 3.30
C ASN A 270 14.01 14.42 3.81
N ALA A 271 13.42 13.75 4.79
CA ALA A 271 13.82 12.39 5.13
C ALA A 271 13.08 11.42 4.21
N SER A 272 13.81 10.66 3.40
CA SER A 272 13.22 9.57 2.61
C SER A 272 12.42 8.64 3.52
N VAL A 273 11.17 8.41 3.16
CA VAL A 273 10.29 7.57 3.96
C VAL A 273 10.68 6.12 3.75
N SER A 274 11.25 5.51 4.79
CA SER A 274 11.46 4.07 4.77
C SER A 274 10.11 3.37 4.88
N THR A 275 9.82 2.47 3.94
CA THR A 275 8.57 1.70 3.90
C THR A 275 8.77 0.31 4.49
N ALA A 276 7.67 -0.30 4.89
CA ALA A 276 7.60 -1.68 5.35
C ALA A 276 6.47 -2.41 4.62
N THR A 277 6.71 -3.67 4.30
CA THR A 277 5.73 -4.55 3.66
C THR A 277 5.08 -5.46 4.70
N VAL A 278 3.75 -5.50 4.70
CA VAL A 278 2.93 -6.44 5.47
C VAL A 278 2.44 -7.52 4.51
N THR A 279 2.98 -8.73 4.68
CA THR A 279 2.58 -9.90 3.90
C THR A 279 1.51 -10.68 4.66
N PHE A 280 0.44 -11.07 3.97
CA PHE A 280 -0.66 -11.84 4.52
C PHE A 280 -0.55 -13.29 4.09
N ASP A 281 -0.07 -14.16 4.97
CA ASP A 281 -0.01 -15.60 4.74
C ASP A 281 -1.34 -16.23 5.16
N THR A 282 -2.11 -16.70 4.20
CA THR A 282 -3.48 -17.18 4.42
C THR A 282 -3.53 -18.62 4.95
N GLN A 283 -2.39 -19.30 5.13
CA GLN A 283 -2.30 -20.66 5.68
C GLN A 283 -3.30 -21.63 5.02
N GLY A 284 -3.35 -21.60 3.69
CA GLY A 284 -4.23 -22.45 2.88
C GLY A 284 -5.60 -21.85 2.52
N GLY A 285 -5.90 -20.60 2.92
CA GLY A 285 -7.06 -19.85 2.43
C GLY A 285 -6.81 -19.15 1.08
N ASN A 286 -7.84 -18.50 0.53
CA ASN A 286 -7.71 -17.71 -0.71
C ASN A 286 -6.69 -16.57 -0.57
N LYS A 287 -6.05 -16.18 -1.69
CA LYS A 287 -4.99 -15.16 -1.70
C LYS A 287 -5.47 -13.80 -1.17
N VAL A 288 -4.63 -13.16 -0.37
CA VAL A 288 -4.73 -11.75 0.04
C VAL A 288 -3.45 -11.04 -0.40
N ASP A 289 -3.57 -9.91 -1.08
CA ASP A 289 -2.40 -9.15 -1.55
C ASP A 289 -1.68 -8.44 -0.41
N ALA A 290 -0.35 -8.38 -0.49
CA ALA A 290 0.49 -7.67 0.47
C ALA A 290 0.26 -6.15 0.38
N GLN A 291 0.50 -5.45 1.49
CA GLN A 291 0.40 -3.99 1.58
C GLN A 291 1.74 -3.37 1.94
N THR A 292 2.05 -2.21 1.35
CA THR A 292 3.24 -1.42 1.70
C THR A 292 2.81 -0.14 2.40
N VAL A 293 3.40 0.12 3.57
CA VAL A 293 3.11 1.30 4.38
C VAL A 293 4.39 2.03 4.76
N VAL A 294 4.27 3.31 5.09
CA VAL A 294 5.34 4.09 5.71
C VAL A 294 5.69 3.47 7.07
N LYS A 295 6.98 3.26 7.37
CA LYS A 295 7.41 2.79 8.70
C LYS A 295 6.94 3.77 9.78
N GLY A 296 6.28 3.24 10.80
CA GLY A 296 5.66 4.00 11.89
C GLY A 296 4.17 4.30 11.68
N SER A 297 3.62 4.04 10.49
CA SER A 297 2.17 4.10 10.22
C SER A 297 1.50 2.74 10.47
N THR A 298 0.18 2.73 10.50
CA THR A 298 -0.64 1.50 10.58
C THR A 298 -0.89 0.91 9.19
N VAL A 299 -1.33 -0.35 9.14
CA VAL A 299 -1.73 -1.04 7.91
C VAL A 299 -3.25 -1.25 7.90
N SER A 300 -3.88 -1.12 6.74
CA SER A 300 -5.32 -1.34 6.62
C SER A 300 -5.66 -2.82 6.73
N ARG A 301 -6.66 -3.16 7.54
CA ARG A 301 -7.12 -4.54 7.67
C ARG A 301 -7.76 -5.02 6.36
N PRO A 302 -7.30 -6.15 5.77
CA PRO A 302 -7.93 -6.71 4.59
C PRO A 302 -9.27 -7.38 4.94
N ASN A 303 -10.07 -7.68 3.91
CA ASN A 303 -11.22 -8.58 4.06
C ASN A 303 -10.76 -9.94 4.60
N ASN A 304 -11.60 -10.58 5.42
CA ASN A 304 -11.28 -11.91 5.96
C ASN A 304 -11.16 -12.92 4.80
N PRO A 305 -10.09 -13.73 4.77
CA PRO A 305 -9.97 -14.82 3.80
C PRO A 305 -10.96 -15.95 4.15
N THR A 306 -11.14 -16.86 3.20
CA THR A 306 -11.95 -18.08 3.29
C THR A 306 -11.10 -19.32 3.05
N ARG A 307 -11.40 -20.39 3.77
CA ARG A 307 -10.80 -21.73 3.61
C ARG A 307 -11.88 -22.79 3.84
N GLU A 308 -12.07 -23.68 2.88
CA GLU A 308 -13.13 -24.70 2.94
C GLU A 308 -12.97 -25.63 4.15
N GLY A 309 -14.04 -25.84 4.92
CA GLY A 309 -14.03 -26.65 6.15
C GLY A 309 -13.43 -25.96 7.39
N TYR A 310 -13.12 -24.66 7.31
CA TYR A 310 -12.55 -23.89 8.41
C TYR A 310 -13.23 -22.53 8.61
N GLU A 311 -13.25 -22.08 9.86
CA GLU A 311 -13.67 -20.74 10.26
C GLU A 311 -12.43 -19.87 10.53
N PHE A 312 -12.37 -18.68 9.92
CA PHE A 312 -11.28 -17.73 10.12
C PHE A 312 -11.34 -17.10 11.52
N THR A 313 -10.29 -17.26 12.32
CA THR A 313 -10.26 -16.77 13.71
C THR A 313 -9.50 -15.46 13.89
N GLY A 314 -8.63 -15.10 12.94
CA GLY A 314 -7.91 -13.83 12.98
C GLY A 314 -6.55 -13.87 12.29
N TRP A 315 -5.89 -12.71 12.27
CA TRP A 315 -4.50 -12.57 11.85
C TRP A 315 -3.59 -12.60 13.08
N TYR A 316 -2.51 -13.35 13.03
CA TYR A 316 -1.58 -13.58 14.14
C TYR A 316 -0.14 -13.30 13.73
N THR A 317 0.73 -13.08 14.73
CA THR A 317 2.15 -12.78 14.50
C THR A 317 2.98 -14.00 14.09
N GLU A 318 2.46 -15.22 14.24
CA GLU A 318 3.15 -16.48 13.93
C GLU A 318 2.19 -17.48 13.26
N ALA A 319 2.72 -18.44 12.49
CA ALA A 319 1.92 -19.44 11.77
C ALA A 319 1.14 -20.38 12.71
N THR A 320 1.71 -20.70 13.88
CA THR A 320 1.07 -21.48 14.94
C THR A 320 1.31 -20.78 16.27
N GLY A 321 0.27 -20.53 17.06
CA GLY A 321 0.37 -19.70 18.27
C GLY A 321 0.59 -18.21 17.97
N GLY A 322 1.41 -17.54 18.77
CA GLY A 322 1.61 -16.09 18.68
C GLY A 322 0.43 -15.27 19.19
N GLU A 323 0.57 -13.95 19.10
CA GLU A 323 -0.44 -13.01 19.58
C GLU A 323 -1.31 -12.51 18.40
N PRO A 324 -2.58 -12.14 18.65
CA PRO A 324 -3.41 -11.48 17.65
C PRO A 324 -2.73 -10.22 17.11
N PHE A 325 -2.65 -10.10 15.79
CA PHE A 325 -2.07 -8.94 15.14
C PHE A 325 -3.00 -7.72 15.28
N ASN A 326 -2.49 -6.67 15.93
CA ASN A 326 -3.21 -5.43 16.13
C ASN A 326 -2.96 -4.45 14.96
N PHE A 327 -3.99 -4.23 14.13
CA PHE A 327 -3.94 -3.32 12.97
C PHE A 327 -3.77 -1.85 13.34
N ASP A 328 -4.04 -1.47 14.59
CA ASP A 328 -3.81 -0.10 15.10
C ASP A 328 -2.37 0.12 15.58
N SER A 329 -1.52 -0.92 15.56
CA SER A 329 -0.12 -0.82 15.95
C SER A 329 0.77 -0.36 14.78
N PRO A 330 1.73 0.57 15.02
CA PRO A 330 2.68 1.01 14.02
C PRO A 330 3.54 -0.13 13.44
N VAL A 331 3.61 -0.22 12.10
CA VAL A 331 4.48 -1.16 11.38
C VAL A 331 5.87 -0.55 11.24
N LYS A 332 6.89 -1.17 11.84
CA LYS A 332 8.26 -0.60 11.89
C LYS A 332 9.27 -1.28 10.97
N ARG A 333 8.92 -2.44 10.41
CA ARG A 333 9.74 -3.27 9.53
C ARG A 333 8.83 -4.20 8.75
N ASP A 334 9.37 -4.87 7.74
CA ASP A 334 8.64 -5.91 7.04
C ASP A 334 8.19 -6.99 8.04
N ILE A 335 6.92 -7.39 7.90
CA ILE A 335 6.29 -8.41 8.74
C ILE A 335 5.43 -9.31 7.86
N THR A 336 5.33 -10.57 8.26
CA THR A 336 4.32 -11.50 7.78
C THR A 336 3.35 -11.76 8.91
N VAL A 337 2.06 -11.67 8.62
CA VAL A 337 0.98 -12.04 9.53
C VAL A 337 0.26 -13.26 8.96
N TYR A 338 -0.20 -14.13 9.84
CA TYR A 338 -0.68 -15.45 9.48
C TYR A 338 -2.16 -15.61 9.83
N ALA A 339 -2.95 -16.10 8.89
CA ALA A 339 -4.34 -16.44 9.12
C ALA A 339 -4.43 -17.67 10.02
N HIS A 340 -5.18 -17.57 11.11
CA HIS A 340 -5.51 -18.72 11.94
C HIS A 340 -6.94 -19.18 11.66
N TRP A 341 -7.15 -20.47 11.90
CA TRP A 341 -8.33 -21.19 11.49
C TRP A 341 -8.77 -22.17 12.58
N ASN A 342 -10.07 -22.22 12.85
CA ASN A 342 -10.68 -23.34 13.57
C ASN A 342 -11.31 -24.27 12.55
N LYS A 343 -11.05 -25.58 12.64
CA LYS A 343 -11.75 -26.54 11.79
C LYS A 343 -13.23 -26.47 12.15
N THR A 344 -14.08 -26.26 11.16
CA THR A 344 -15.52 -26.26 11.38
C THR A 344 -15.92 -27.67 11.79
N LYS A 345 -16.70 -27.81 12.86
CA LYS A 345 -17.14 -29.12 13.33
C LYS A 345 -18.08 -29.72 12.29
N THR A 346 -17.61 -30.74 11.57
CA THR A 346 -18.44 -31.52 10.67
C THR A 346 -19.54 -32.20 11.47
N THR A 347 -20.80 -32.00 11.07
CA THR A 347 -21.93 -32.73 11.60
C THR A 347 -22.18 -33.95 10.74
N TYR A 348 -22.10 -35.14 11.32
CA TYR A 348 -22.32 -36.41 10.62
C TYR A 348 -23.78 -36.83 10.69
N THR A 349 -24.28 -37.46 9.62
CA THR A 349 -25.65 -38.01 9.59
C THR A 349 -25.84 -39.17 10.55
N PHE A 350 -24.80 -39.99 10.75
CA PHE A 350 -24.84 -41.15 11.64
C PHE A 350 -24.20 -40.82 12.99
N ILE A 351 -24.89 -41.18 14.08
CA ILE A 351 -24.52 -40.79 15.45
C ILE A 351 -23.26 -41.50 15.98
N ASP A 352 -22.87 -42.60 15.36
CA ASP A 352 -21.67 -43.39 15.65
C ASP A 352 -20.49 -43.07 14.70
N VAL A 353 -20.62 -41.99 13.91
CA VAL A 353 -19.56 -41.49 13.02
C VAL A 353 -19.05 -40.15 13.52
N ASN A 354 -17.73 -40.03 13.62
CA ASN A 354 -17.02 -38.80 13.95
C ASN A 354 -15.67 -38.75 13.21
N ASP A 355 -14.91 -37.67 13.42
CA ASP A 355 -13.61 -37.47 12.76
C ASP A 355 -12.54 -38.56 13.05
N LEU A 356 -12.75 -39.41 14.07
CA LEU A 356 -11.88 -40.55 14.37
C LEU A 356 -12.36 -41.87 13.75
N THR A 357 -13.59 -41.89 13.20
CA THR A 357 -14.10 -43.08 12.51
C THR A 357 -13.35 -43.25 11.19
N PRO A 358 -12.75 -44.41 10.91
CA PRO A 358 -12.12 -44.67 9.61
C PRO A 358 -13.12 -44.44 8.48
N HIS A 359 -12.67 -43.77 7.41
CA HIS A 359 -13.49 -43.47 6.23
C HIS A 359 -14.70 -42.58 6.52
N HIS A 360 -14.69 -41.74 7.57
CA HIS A 360 -15.83 -40.89 7.93
C HIS A 360 -16.33 -39.97 6.79
N GLU A 361 -15.44 -39.48 5.91
CA GLU A 361 -15.83 -38.68 4.74
C GLU A 361 -16.57 -39.53 3.69
N ASP A 362 -16.09 -40.74 3.41
CA ASP A 362 -16.75 -41.69 2.50
C ASP A 362 -18.12 -42.13 3.06
N ILE A 363 -18.20 -42.32 4.38
CA ILE A 363 -19.44 -42.66 5.08
C ILE A 363 -20.45 -41.50 5.00
N GLN A 364 -19.98 -40.26 5.17
CA GLN A 364 -20.83 -39.08 5.04
C GLN A 364 -21.32 -38.93 3.58
N TRP A 365 -20.45 -39.14 2.60
CA TRP A 365 -20.83 -39.16 1.18
C TRP A 365 -21.92 -40.20 0.89
N LEU A 366 -21.82 -41.42 1.44
CA LEU A 366 -22.88 -42.42 1.31
C LEU A 366 -24.22 -41.95 1.90
N ALA A 367 -24.19 -41.18 2.99
CA ALA A 367 -25.40 -40.63 3.60
C ALA A 367 -26.00 -39.53 2.72
N ASP A 368 -25.18 -38.59 2.27
CA ASP A 368 -25.60 -37.43 1.47
C ASP A 368 -26.19 -37.84 0.11
N THR A 369 -25.65 -38.92 -0.47
CA THR A 369 -26.13 -39.50 -1.74
C THR A 369 -27.28 -40.49 -1.56
N GLY A 370 -27.68 -40.79 -0.32
CA GLY A 370 -28.75 -41.75 -0.01
C GLY A 370 -28.38 -43.22 -0.28
N ILE A 371 -27.13 -43.51 -0.62
CA ILE A 371 -26.65 -44.88 -0.85
C ILE A 371 -26.68 -45.67 0.47
N SER A 372 -26.30 -45.05 1.59
CA SER A 372 -26.53 -45.61 2.93
C SER A 372 -27.65 -44.87 3.66
N THR A 373 -28.57 -45.63 4.23
CA THR A 373 -29.68 -45.11 5.05
C THR A 373 -29.47 -45.34 6.55
N GLY A 374 -28.44 -46.10 6.92
CA GLY A 374 -28.16 -46.53 8.30
C GLY A 374 -29.27 -47.34 8.95
N TRP A 375 -29.18 -47.50 10.27
CA TRP A 375 -30.21 -48.08 11.12
C TRP A 375 -30.82 -47.03 12.03
N ASP A 376 -32.14 -46.94 12.06
CA ASP A 376 -32.85 -46.10 13.01
C ASP A 376 -32.75 -46.66 14.44
N THR A 377 -32.40 -45.79 15.38
CA THR A 377 -32.41 -46.05 16.82
C THR A 377 -33.18 -44.94 17.54
N ASP A 378 -33.40 -45.10 18.85
CA ASP A 378 -34.01 -44.08 19.71
C ASP A 378 -33.15 -42.80 19.81
N LYS A 379 -31.85 -42.88 19.51
CA LYS A 379 -30.89 -41.76 19.60
C LYS A 379 -30.55 -41.12 18.26
N GLY A 380 -31.03 -41.69 17.16
CA GLY A 380 -30.68 -41.28 15.80
C GLY A 380 -30.25 -42.45 14.92
N LYS A 381 -29.71 -42.16 13.73
CA LYS A 381 -29.30 -43.20 12.78
C LYS A 381 -27.87 -43.67 13.07
N GLU A 382 -27.63 -44.98 13.05
CA GLU A 382 -26.28 -45.57 13.17
C GLU A 382 -25.78 -46.08 11.82
N PHE A 383 -24.47 -45.98 11.55
CA PHE A 383 -23.80 -46.55 10.39
C PHE A 383 -23.24 -47.96 10.63
N ARG A 384 -22.84 -48.26 11.87
CA ARG A 384 -22.24 -49.52 12.35
C ARG A 384 -21.04 -49.98 11.51
N GLY A 385 -20.03 -49.12 11.41
CA GLY A 385 -18.88 -49.27 10.50
C GLY A 385 -18.15 -50.62 10.53
N MET A 386 -18.02 -51.25 11.70
CA MET A 386 -17.36 -52.55 11.87
C MET A 386 -18.26 -53.76 11.57
N SER A 387 -19.53 -53.56 11.23
CA SER A 387 -20.43 -54.68 10.91
C SER A 387 -20.08 -55.26 9.54
N PRO A 388 -20.01 -56.60 9.39
CA PRO A 388 -19.93 -57.26 8.10
C PRO A 388 -21.05 -56.83 7.16
N VAL A 389 -20.72 -56.63 5.89
CA VAL A 389 -21.72 -56.46 4.83
C VAL A 389 -22.12 -57.84 4.32
N VAL A 390 -23.39 -58.20 4.49
CA VAL A 390 -23.95 -59.44 3.91
C VAL A 390 -24.38 -59.21 2.47
N ARG A 391 -24.43 -60.28 1.67
CA ARG A 391 -24.68 -60.19 0.21
C ARG A 391 -26.00 -59.50 -0.15
N GLN A 392 -27.06 -59.69 0.62
CA GLN A 392 -28.34 -59.02 0.36
C GLN A 392 -28.28 -57.51 0.61
N ASP A 393 -27.54 -57.07 1.63
CA ASP A 393 -27.33 -55.64 1.89
C ASP A 393 -26.45 -55.02 0.81
N MET A 394 -25.41 -55.74 0.36
CA MET A 394 -24.59 -55.32 -0.79
C MET A 394 -25.43 -55.10 -2.05
N ALA A 395 -26.49 -55.91 -2.26
CA ALA A 395 -27.41 -55.69 -3.38
C ALA A 395 -28.10 -54.34 -3.32
N ALA A 396 -28.56 -53.94 -2.12
CA ALA A 396 -29.15 -52.62 -1.91
C ALA A 396 -28.16 -51.49 -2.18
N PHE A 397 -26.92 -51.61 -1.71
CA PHE A 397 -25.87 -50.62 -1.94
C PHE A 397 -25.54 -50.46 -3.43
N LEU A 398 -25.33 -51.56 -4.16
CA LEU A 398 -24.99 -51.52 -5.57
C LEU A 398 -26.15 -51.00 -6.43
N TYR A 399 -27.40 -51.34 -6.09
CA TYR A 399 -28.58 -50.80 -6.78
C TYR A 399 -28.69 -49.29 -6.62
N ARG A 400 -28.46 -48.76 -5.41
CA ARG A 400 -28.49 -47.31 -5.17
C ARG A 400 -27.31 -46.60 -5.83
N LEU A 401 -26.11 -47.18 -5.77
CA LEU A 401 -24.93 -46.65 -6.46
C LEU A 401 -25.15 -46.58 -7.98
N ALA A 402 -25.92 -47.51 -8.55
CA ALA A 402 -26.31 -47.52 -9.96
C ALA A 402 -27.38 -46.47 -10.34
N GLY A 403 -27.78 -45.60 -9.40
CA GLY A 403 -28.84 -44.60 -9.60
C GLY A 403 -30.26 -45.15 -9.39
N SER A 404 -30.42 -46.31 -8.76
CA SER A 404 -31.72 -46.97 -8.54
C SER A 404 -32.53 -47.16 -9.83
N PRO A 405 -31.99 -47.84 -10.85
CA PRO A 405 -32.62 -47.96 -12.17
C PRO A 405 -34.01 -48.59 -12.09
N ASP A 406 -34.93 -48.16 -12.97
CA ASP A 406 -36.28 -48.73 -13.00
C ASP A 406 -36.23 -50.23 -13.31
N PHE A 407 -36.85 -51.03 -12.44
CA PHE A 407 -36.79 -52.48 -12.50
C PHE A 407 -38.05 -53.12 -11.93
N ASP A 408 -38.72 -53.94 -12.74
CA ASP A 408 -39.94 -54.65 -12.38
C ASP A 408 -39.64 -56.09 -11.95
N ALA A 409 -39.49 -56.28 -10.64
CA ALA A 409 -39.20 -57.59 -10.05
C ALA A 409 -40.29 -58.63 -10.33
N ALA A 410 -41.54 -58.23 -10.57
CA ALA A 410 -42.64 -59.17 -10.83
C ALA A 410 -42.55 -59.83 -12.21
N LYS A 411 -41.76 -59.27 -13.13
CA LYS A 411 -41.49 -59.84 -14.47
C LYS A 411 -40.14 -60.53 -14.57
N ALA A 412 -39.29 -60.38 -13.56
CA ALA A 412 -37.95 -60.93 -13.59
C ALA A 412 -37.96 -62.44 -13.27
N LYS A 413 -37.15 -63.20 -13.98
CA LYS A 413 -36.92 -64.61 -13.65
C LYS A 413 -36.02 -64.67 -12.41
N ASN A 414 -36.49 -65.30 -11.34
CA ASN A 414 -35.66 -65.60 -10.17
C ASN A 414 -34.78 -66.83 -10.45
N PRO A 415 -33.45 -66.70 -10.49
CA PRO A 415 -32.55 -67.85 -10.67
C PRO A 415 -32.13 -68.49 -9.34
N PHE A 416 -32.45 -67.90 -8.18
CA PHE A 416 -31.91 -68.31 -6.89
C PHE A 416 -32.97 -69.04 -6.04
N ALA A 417 -32.66 -70.26 -5.63
CA ALA A 417 -33.58 -71.12 -4.88
C ALA A 417 -33.86 -70.65 -3.45
N ASP A 418 -32.93 -69.89 -2.85
CA ASP A 418 -33.01 -69.34 -1.48
C ASP A 418 -33.57 -67.91 -1.42
N VAL A 419 -34.00 -67.36 -2.56
CA VAL A 419 -34.55 -65.99 -2.66
C VAL A 419 -36.05 -66.08 -2.91
N THR A 420 -36.84 -65.37 -2.09
CA THR A 420 -38.31 -65.28 -2.21
C THR A 420 -38.75 -63.83 -2.08
N GLU A 421 -40.01 -63.52 -2.38
CA GLU A 421 -40.57 -62.16 -2.22
C GLU A 421 -40.48 -61.60 -0.79
N LYS A 422 -40.23 -62.47 0.21
CA LYS A 422 -40.03 -62.09 1.61
C LYS A 422 -38.57 -61.83 1.98
N THR A 423 -37.63 -62.14 1.08
CA THR A 423 -36.21 -61.90 1.29
C THR A 423 -35.96 -60.40 1.29
N ASP A 424 -35.22 -59.90 2.28
CA ASP A 424 -34.83 -58.49 2.29
C ASP A 424 -34.07 -58.15 1.01
N HIS A 425 -34.36 -56.98 0.45
CA HIS A 425 -33.78 -56.52 -0.82
C HIS A 425 -34.07 -57.44 -2.03
N TYR A 426 -35.21 -58.15 -2.01
CA TYR A 426 -35.64 -59.04 -3.11
C TYR A 426 -35.55 -58.40 -4.50
N LYS A 427 -36.04 -57.15 -4.64
CA LYS A 427 -36.02 -56.41 -5.90
C LYS A 427 -34.58 -56.19 -6.37
N GLU A 428 -33.71 -55.73 -5.49
CA GLU A 428 -32.32 -55.41 -5.78
C GLU A 428 -31.50 -56.68 -6.10
N ILE A 429 -31.77 -57.79 -5.41
CA ILE A 429 -31.17 -59.10 -5.70
C ILE A 429 -31.55 -59.58 -7.11
N LEU A 430 -32.83 -59.48 -7.48
CA LEU A 430 -33.29 -59.86 -8.82
C LEU A 430 -32.73 -58.94 -9.91
N TRP A 431 -32.59 -57.65 -9.62
CA TRP A 431 -31.94 -56.72 -10.53
C TRP A 431 -30.48 -57.13 -10.77
N LEU A 432 -29.70 -57.38 -9.72
CA LEU A 432 -28.31 -57.85 -9.85
C LEU A 432 -28.21 -59.15 -10.66
N ALA A 433 -29.18 -60.06 -10.51
CA ALA A 433 -29.21 -61.30 -11.26
C ALA A 433 -29.47 -61.04 -12.75
N SER A 434 -30.45 -60.18 -13.05
CA SER A 434 -30.85 -59.85 -14.43
C SER A 434 -29.75 -59.13 -15.22
N THR A 435 -28.89 -58.36 -14.53
CA THR A 435 -27.77 -57.62 -15.12
C THR A 435 -26.48 -58.43 -15.16
N GLY A 436 -26.46 -59.62 -14.56
CA GLY A 436 -25.27 -60.49 -14.50
C GLY A 436 -24.23 -60.07 -13.46
N ILE A 437 -24.51 -59.05 -12.65
CA ILE A 437 -23.63 -58.62 -11.56
C ILE A 437 -23.53 -59.74 -10.50
N ALA A 438 -24.66 -60.31 -10.10
CA ALA A 438 -24.71 -61.47 -9.21
C ALA A 438 -25.03 -62.77 -9.96
N LYS A 439 -24.12 -63.75 -9.84
CA LYS A 439 -24.27 -65.08 -10.47
C LYS A 439 -24.73 -66.18 -9.50
N GLY A 440 -24.63 -65.94 -8.20
CA GLY A 440 -24.92 -66.93 -7.15
C GLY A 440 -23.89 -68.05 -7.05
N TYR A 441 -24.19 -69.04 -6.20
CA TYR A 441 -23.41 -70.24 -5.99
C TYR A 441 -24.16 -71.43 -6.58
N THR A 442 -23.53 -72.17 -7.48
CA THR A 442 -24.14 -73.37 -8.10
C THR A 442 -23.69 -74.61 -7.35
N ALA A 443 -24.65 -75.35 -6.78
CA ALA A 443 -24.42 -76.64 -6.16
C ALA A 443 -24.19 -77.73 -7.21
N GLN A 444 -23.68 -78.90 -6.79
CA GLN A 444 -23.39 -80.03 -7.67
C GLN A 444 -24.63 -80.55 -8.44
N ASP A 445 -25.82 -80.38 -7.88
CA ASP A 445 -27.09 -80.76 -8.48
C ASP A 445 -27.65 -79.70 -9.45
N GLY A 446 -26.93 -78.60 -9.67
CA GLY A 446 -27.34 -77.48 -10.52
C GLY A 446 -28.21 -76.43 -9.83
N THR A 447 -28.54 -76.59 -8.55
CA THR A 447 -29.28 -75.58 -7.78
C THR A 447 -28.40 -74.34 -7.59
N VAL A 448 -28.93 -73.16 -7.93
CA VAL A 448 -28.22 -71.88 -7.71
C VAL A 448 -28.81 -71.17 -6.49
N THR A 449 -27.97 -70.71 -5.58
CA THR A 449 -28.36 -69.90 -4.41
C THR A 449 -27.66 -68.55 -4.41
N PHE A 450 -28.28 -67.54 -3.83
CA PHE A 450 -27.70 -66.20 -3.69
C PHE A 450 -26.81 -66.10 -2.44
N GLY A 451 -27.18 -66.79 -1.36
CA GLY A 451 -26.49 -66.73 -0.07
C GLY A 451 -26.66 -65.38 0.62
N GLY A 452 -27.90 -64.86 0.72
CA GLY A 452 -28.18 -63.48 1.14
C GLY A 452 -27.52 -63.04 2.46
N MET A 453 -27.51 -63.93 3.46
CA MET A 453 -26.92 -63.67 4.79
C MET A 453 -25.42 -63.99 4.86
N SER A 454 -24.80 -64.48 3.78
CA SER A 454 -23.36 -64.72 3.75
C SER A 454 -22.62 -63.38 3.68
N PRO A 455 -21.59 -63.15 4.52
CA PRO A 455 -20.73 -61.99 4.40
C PRO A 455 -20.05 -61.93 3.03
N VAL A 456 -19.87 -60.73 2.50
CA VAL A 456 -19.16 -60.50 1.25
C VAL A 456 -17.65 -60.53 1.52
N ALA A 457 -16.92 -61.41 0.84
CA ALA A 457 -15.46 -61.38 0.83
C ALA A 457 -14.96 -60.25 -0.11
N ARG A 458 -13.79 -59.68 0.18
CA ARG A 458 -13.22 -58.57 -0.61
C ARG A 458 -13.05 -58.92 -2.10
N GLN A 459 -12.66 -60.16 -2.40
CA GLN A 459 -12.54 -60.64 -3.78
C GLN A 459 -13.90 -60.76 -4.50
N ASP A 460 -14.97 -61.10 -3.78
CA ASP A 460 -16.33 -61.14 -4.33
C ASP A 460 -16.85 -59.72 -4.61
N MET A 461 -16.52 -58.76 -3.72
CA MET A 461 -16.84 -57.35 -3.93
C MET A 461 -16.12 -56.78 -5.17
N ALA A 462 -14.86 -57.17 -5.41
CA ALA A 462 -14.14 -56.78 -6.62
C ALA A 462 -14.91 -57.20 -7.88
N ALA A 463 -15.35 -58.45 -7.92
CA ALA A 463 -16.15 -58.98 -9.03
C ALA A 463 -17.51 -58.27 -9.19
N PHE A 464 -18.18 -57.90 -8.09
CA PHE A 464 -19.42 -57.13 -8.16
C PHE A 464 -19.20 -55.72 -8.72
N LEU A 465 -18.16 -55.02 -8.27
CA LEU A 465 -17.89 -53.64 -8.69
C LEU A 465 -17.46 -53.58 -10.16
N HIS A 466 -16.61 -54.51 -10.62
CA HIS A 466 -16.21 -54.57 -12.03
C HIS A 466 -17.41 -54.85 -12.94
N ARG A 467 -18.25 -55.84 -12.60
CA ARG A 467 -19.47 -56.12 -13.38
C ARG A 467 -20.49 -54.98 -13.33
N LEU A 468 -20.54 -54.22 -12.24
CA LEU A 468 -21.37 -53.01 -12.16
C LEU A 468 -20.88 -51.95 -13.16
N ALA A 469 -19.56 -51.75 -13.29
CA ALA A 469 -19.01 -50.89 -14.33
C ALA A 469 -19.36 -51.38 -15.74
N ASP A 470 -19.25 -52.67 -16.01
CA ASP A 470 -19.65 -53.25 -17.30
C ASP A 470 -21.13 -52.98 -17.61
N TYR A 471 -22.01 -53.20 -16.64
CA TYR A 471 -23.43 -52.91 -16.77
C TYR A 471 -23.70 -51.43 -17.08
N GLN A 472 -23.00 -50.51 -16.40
CA GLN A 472 -23.08 -49.07 -16.65
C GLN A 472 -22.33 -48.62 -17.91
N GLN A 473 -21.67 -49.54 -18.63
CA GLN A 473 -20.83 -49.25 -19.79
C GLN A 473 -19.75 -48.21 -19.46
N ALA A 474 -19.24 -48.24 -18.23
CA ALA A 474 -18.20 -47.32 -17.77
C ALA A 474 -16.88 -47.59 -18.50
N ASN A 475 -16.16 -46.53 -18.84
CA ASN A 475 -14.86 -46.62 -19.53
C ASN A 475 -13.80 -45.81 -18.78
N PRO A 476 -13.40 -46.24 -17.56
CA PRO A 476 -12.45 -45.51 -16.74
C PRO A 476 -11.05 -45.48 -17.36
N LYS A 477 -10.29 -44.43 -17.05
CA LYS A 477 -8.87 -44.39 -17.37
C LYS A 477 -8.13 -45.36 -16.46
N LEU A 478 -7.40 -46.30 -17.05
CA LEU A 478 -6.60 -47.27 -16.30
C LEU A 478 -5.19 -46.73 -16.05
N GLY A 479 -4.78 -46.75 -14.79
CA GLY A 479 -3.41 -46.47 -14.34
C GLY A 479 -2.51 -47.70 -14.35
N GLU A 480 -1.35 -47.54 -13.73
CA GLU A 480 -0.44 -48.65 -13.38
C GLU A 480 -1.08 -49.52 -12.30
N SER A 481 -0.85 -50.83 -12.37
CA SER A 481 -1.38 -51.77 -11.37
C SER A 481 -0.58 -51.68 -10.07
N VAL A 482 -1.29 -51.80 -8.94
CA VAL A 482 -0.67 -52.05 -7.64
C VAL A 482 -0.53 -53.57 -7.49
N SER A 483 0.70 -54.06 -7.49
CA SER A 483 0.96 -55.49 -7.30
C SER A 483 0.69 -55.90 -5.86
N PHE A 484 -0.30 -56.75 -5.64
CA PHE A 484 -0.58 -57.33 -4.33
C PHE A 484 0.13 -58.68 -4.17
N VAL A 485 0.90 -58.85 -3.10
CA VAL A 485 1.73 -60.06 -2.90
C VAL A 485 0.90 -61.32 -2.62
N ASP A 486 -0.36 -61.17 -2.22
CA ASP A 486 -1.32 -62.24 -1.96
C ASP A 486 -2.29 -62.49 -3.13
N VAL A 487 -2.05 -61.88 -4.31
CA VAL A 487 -2.87 -62.05 -5.51
C VAL A 487 -2.04 -62.69 -6.61
N ASN A 488 -2.49 -63.85 -7.10
CA ASN A 488 -1.92 -64.57 -8.23
C ASN A 488 -3.03 -65.19 -9.09
N ASP A 489 -2.66 -65.92 -10.15
CA ASP A 489 -3.62 -66.51 -11.10
C ASP A 489 -4.55 -67.58 -10.49
N GLU A 490 -4.24 -68.10 -9.29
CA GLU A 490 -5.11 -69.02 -8.54
C GLU A 490 -6.05 -68.26 -7.58
N THR A 491 -5.80 -66.98 -7.32
CA THR A 491 -6.64 -66.14 -6.45
C THR A 491 -8.01 -65.94 -7.12
N PRO A 492 -9.13 -66.25 -6.44
CA PRO A 492 -10.46 -65.97 -6.99
C PRO A 492 -10.61 -64.50 -7.36
N HIS A 493 -11.13 -64.25 -8.56
CA HIS A 493 -11.36 -62.89 -9.07
C HIS A 493 -10.09 -62.04 -9.26
N HIS A 494 -8.91 -62.65 -9.48
CA HIS A 494 -7.65 -61.90 -9.64
C HIS A 494 -7.71 -60.83 -10.75
N GLU A 495 -8.38 -61.08 -11.88
CA GLU A 495 -8.57 -60.09 -12.95
C GLU A 495 -9.42 -58.90 -12.50
N ASP A 496 -10.48 -59.15 -11.73
CA ASP A 496 -11.35 -58.11 -11.17
C ASP A 496 -10.56 -57.26 -10.14
N ILE A 497 -9.71 -57.91 -9.33
CA ILE A 497 -8.86 -57.24 -8.35
C ILE A 497 -7.83 -56.34 -9.03
N ASP A 498 -7.16 -56.82 -10.10
CA ASP A 498 -6.23 -56.01 -10.88
C ASP A 498 -6.92 -54.79 -11.50
N TRP A 499 -8.11 -54.97 -12.05
CA TRP A 499 -8.89 -53.86 -12.61
C TRP A 499 -9.26 -52.82 -11.54
N LEU A 500 -9.66 -53.26 -10.35
CA LEU A 500 -9.94 -52.35 -9.22
C LEU A 500 -8.68 -51.58 -8.78
N ALA A 501 -7.51 -52.20 -8.84
CA ALA A 501 -6.24 -51.54 -8.51
C ALA A 501 -5.88 -50.48 -9.55
N ARG A 502 -6.01 -50.82 -10.83
CA ARG A 502 -5.71 -49.92 -11.96
C ARG A 502 -6.68 -48.74 -12.08
N THR A 503 -7.89 -48.87 -11.57
CA THR A 503 -8.87 -47.77 -11.48
C THR A 503 -8.71 -46.95 -10.19
N GLY A 504 -7.84 -47.37 -9.27
CA GLY A 504 -7.67 -46.73 -7.96
C GLY A 504 -8.85 -46.93 -7.01
N VAL A 505 -9.77 -47.86 -7.32
CA VAL A 505 -10.89 -48.22 -6.45
C VAL A 505 -10.38 -48.96 -5.21
N THR A 506 -9.36 -49.80 -5.38
CA THR A 506 -8.66 -50.41 -4.25
C THR A 506 -7.20 -49.96 -4.17
N THR A 507 -6.72 -49.79 -2.94
CA THR A 507 -5.32 -49.46 -2.63
C THR A 507 -4.61 -50.59 -1.88
N GLY A 508 -5.33 -51.66 -1.52
CA GLY A 508 -4.85 -52.70 -0.61
C GLY A 508 -4.46 -52.18 0.77
N TRP A 509 -3.74 -53.03 1.49
CA TRP A 509 -3.14 -52.78 2.81
C TRP A 509 -1.63 -52.89 2.68
N ASN A 510 -0.89 -51.95 3.28
CA ASN A 510 0.56 -52.04 3.34
C ASN A 510 0.95 -52.91 4.54
N ASP A 511 1.32 -54.15 4.27
CA ASP A 511 1.85 -55.09 5.25
C ASP A 511 3.40 -55.11 5.21
N ASP A 512 4.02 -55.73 6.23
CA ASP A 512 5.48 -55.81 6.37
C ASP A 512 6.20 -56.45 5.17
N ASP A 513 5.51 -57.29 4.40
CA ASP A 513 6.01 -58.04 3.24
C ASP A 513 5.52 -57.49 1.89
N GLY A 514 4.81 -56.35 1.88
CA GLY A 514 4.33 -55.68 0.68
C GLY A 514 2.84 -55.35 0.74
N ALA A 515 2.32 -54.75 -0.34
CA ALA A 515 0.90 -54.46 -0.43
C ALA A 515 0.09 -55.77 -0.55
N LYS A 516 -0.98 -55.92 0.22
CA LYS A 516 -1.92 -57.05 0.16
C LYS A 516 -3.35 -56.62 -0.11
N PHE A 517 -4.11 -57.46 -0.80
CA PHE A 517 -5.53 -57.23 -1.05
C PHE A 517 -6.42 -57.82 0.04
N HIS A 518 -5.98 -58.91 0.67
CA HIS A 518 -6.72 -59.73 1.64
C HIS A 518 -8.05 -60.26 1.07
N GLY A 519 -8.01 -60.91 -0.09
CA GLY A 519 -9.20 -61.30 -0.86
C GLY A 519 -10.27 -62.06 -0.08
N ASN A 520 -9.87 -62.95 0.83
CA ASN A 520 -10.78 -63.77 1.63
C ASN A 520 -11.29 -63.10 2.92
N TRP A 521 -10.88 -61.86 3.21
CA TRP A 521 -11.39 -61.13 4.36
C TRP A 521 -12.79 -60.60 4.07
N THR A 522 -13.62 -60.62 5.11
CA THR A 522 -14.96 -60.02 5.08
C THR A 522 -14.88 -58.52 4.93
N VAL A 523 -15.71 -57.96 4.05
CA VAL A 523 -15.89 -56.51 3.92
C VAL A 523 -16.75 -56.01 5.07
N VAL A 524 -16.21 -55.09 5.85
CA VAL A 524 -16.98 -54.32 6.85
C VAL A 524 -17.52 -53.01 6.23
N ARG A 525 -18.59 -52.46 6.79
CA ARG A 525 -19.33 -51.33 6.21
C ARG A 525 -18.48 -50.08 5.98
N GLN A 526 -17.55 -49.76 6.86
CA GLN A 526 -16.67 -48.59 6.70
C GLN A 526 -15.68 -48.76 5.54
N ASP A 527 -15.14 -49.98 5.33
CA ASP A 527 -14.27 -50.26 4.20
C ASP A 527 -15.07 -50.21 2.89
N MET A 528 -16.28 -50.81 2.89
CA MET A 528 -17.20 -50.72 1.76
C MET A 528 -17.47 -49.27 1.37
N ALA A 529 -17.64 -48.35 2.33
CA ALA A 529 -17.85 -46.94 2.02
C ALA A 529 -16.74 -46.36 1.14
N ALA A 530 -15.47 -46.64 1.49
CA ALA A 530 -14.33 -46.22 0.69
C ALA A 530 -14.35 -46.85 -0.72
N PHE A 531 -14.66 -48.15 -0.83
CA PHE A 531 -14.76 -48.81 -2.13
C PHE A 531 -15.84 -48.19 -3.02
N LEU A 532 -17.05 -47.97 -2.48
CA LEU A 532 -18.17 -47.42 -3.25
C LEU A 532 -17.94 -45.97 -3.64
N HIS A 533 -17.38 -45.16 -2.75
CA HIS A 533 -17.09 -43.75 -3.05
C HIS A 533 -15.99 -43.63 -4.12
N ARG A 534 -14.91 -44.40 -4.02
CA ARG A 534 -13.87 -44.44 -5.07
C ARG A 534 -14.38 -45.01 -6.38
N MET A 535 -15.27 -46.01 -6.33
CA MET A 535 -15.95 -46.52 -7.51
C MET A 535 -16.74 -45.41 -8.22
N TYR A 536 -17.48 -44.59 -7.46
CA TYR A 536 -18.17 -43.44 -8.01
C TYR A 536 -17.20 -42.45 -8.65
N VAL A 537 -16.21 -41.97 -7.88
CA VAL A 537 -15.29 -40.90 -8.30
C VAL A 537 -14.41 -41.30 -9.49
N ASN A 538 -13.90 -42.53 -9.50
CA ASN A 538 -12.88 -42.94 -10.48
C ASN A 538 -13.45 -43.67 -11.69
N VAL A 539 -14.68 -44.20 -11.59
CA VAL A 539 -15.24 -45.08 -12.63
C VAL A 539 -16.58 -44.64 -13.16
N LEU A 540 -17.54 -44.30 -12.28
CA LEU A 540 -18.93 -44.09 -12.70
C LEU A 540 -19.27 -42.63 -13.00
N ASN A 541 -18.51 -41.67 -12.47
CA ASN A 541 -18.77 -40.23 -12.57
C ASN A 541 -18.02 -39.53 -13.72
#